data_AF-A0A6J7G785-F1
#
_entry.id   AF-A0A6J7G785-F1
#
_cell.length_a   1.000
_cell.length_b   1.000
_cell.length_c   1.000
_cell.angle_alpha   90.00
_cell.angle_beta   90.00
_cell.angle_gamma   90.00
#
_symmetry.space_group_name_H-M   'P 1'
#
loop_
_entity.id
_entity.type
_entity.pdbx_description
1 polymer ?
#
loop_
_entity_poly.entity_id
_entity_poly.type
_entity_poly.pdbx_seq_one_letter_code
_entity_poly.pdbx_strand_id
1 'polypeptide(L)'
;MKVVRSILLGALIGFSATMLHNIFQPFGFIASLVITFLGMRIINQTFFYVRYQLFAAATYLAVIIKAGNLGTGDELLIYSNTYGNLFLIAGFTTLIISIVKPNRSKN
;
A
#
# COMPACT_ATOMS: atom_id res chain seq x y z
N MET A 1 -8.93 -16.97 10.39
CA MET A 1 -7.88 -17.03 9.35
C MET A 1 -7.95 -15.91 8.29
N LYS A 2 -9.13 -15.54 7.77
CA LYS A 2 -9.24 -14.51 6.70
C LYS A 2 -8.68 -13.13 7.09
N VAL A 3 -8.89 -12.69 8.33
CA VAL A 3 -8.34 -11.43 8.87
C VAL A 3 -6.81 -11.43 8.86
N VAL A 4 -6.18 -12.49 9.38
CA VAL A 4 -4.71 -12.62 9.39
C VAL A 4 -4.15 -12.58 7.97
N ARG A 5 -4.79 -13.29 7.02
CA ARG A 5 -4.37 -13.26 5.61
C ARG A 5 -4.49 -11.86 4.99
N SER A 6 -5.56 -11.11 5.30
CA SER A 6 -5.69 -9.72 4.81
C SER A 6 -4.64 -8.79 5.40
N ILE A 7 -4.30 -8.95 6.68
CA ILE A 7 -3.24 -8.16 7.34
C ILE A 7 -1.89 -8.46 6.68
N LEU A 8 -1.53 -9.74 6.52
CA LEU A 8 -0.28 -10.14 5.89
C LEU A 8 -0.16 -9.62 4.46
N LEU A 9 -1.23 -9.69 3.66
CA LEU A 9 -1.23 -9.14 2.30
C LEU A 9 -1.09 -7.60 2.31
N GLY A 10 -1.79 -6.91 3.20
CA GLY A 10 -1.66 -5.47 3.37
C GLY A 10 -0.24 -5.04 3.75
N ALA A 11 0.39 -5.77 4.68
CA ALA A 11 1.78 -5.56 5.08
C ALA A 11 2.74 -5.79 3.91
N LEU A 12 2.57 -6.88 3.16
CA LEU A 12 3.41 -7.20 2.00
C LEU A 12 3.32 -6.13 0.91
N ILE A 13 2.12 -5.65 0.61
CA ILE A 13 1.91 -4.58 -0.37
C ILE A 13 2.56 -3.29 0.12
N GLY A 14 2.35 -2.92 1.39
CA GLY A 14 2.94 -1.72 1.99
C GLY A 14 4.46 -1.76 1.94
N PHE A 15 5.05 -2.87 2.37
CA PHE A 15 6.51 -3.07 2.34
C PHE A 15 7.07 -2.98 0.92
N SER A 16 6.42 -3.67 -0.04
CA SER A 16 6.86 -3.67 -1.44
C SER A 16 6.77 -2.28 -2.06
N ALA A 17 5.67 -1.55 -1.81
CA ALA A 17 5.49 -0.20 -2.31
C ALA A 17 6.51 0.77 -1.71
N THR A 18 6.77 0.68 -0.40
CA THR A 18 7.80 1.46 0.30
C THR A 18 9.20 1.15 -0.21
N MET A 19 9.55 -0.09 -0.51
CA MET A 19 10.86 -0.37 -1.10
C MET A 19 10.93 0.20 -2.53
N LEU A 20 9.88 0.01 -3.32
CA LEU A 20 9.92 0.32 -4.75
C LEU A 20 9.89 1.81 -5.08
N HIS A 21 9.22 2.64 -4.27
CA HIS A 21 8.98 4.04 -4.62
C HIS A 21 10.27 4.86 -4.85
N ASN A 22 11.37 4.46 -4.22
CA ASN A 22 12.63 5.21 -4.25
C ASN A 22 13.80 4.50 -4.96
N ILE A 23 13.62 3.25 -5.43
CA ILE A 23 14.70 2.49 -6.10
C ILE A 23 15.13 3.15 -7.42
N PHE A 24 14.17 3.59 -8.25
CA PHE A 24 14.47 4.15 -9.56
C PHE A 24 13.47 5.24 -9.96
N GLN A 25 13.73 6.49 -9.58
CA GLN A 25 12.82 7.60 -9.88
C GLN A 25 12.83 7.96 -11.38
N PRO A 26 11.67 8.29 -12.00
CA PRO A 26 10.31 8.32 -11.45
C PRO A 26 9.56 6.97 -11.54
N PHE A 27 10.14 5.98 -12.21
CA PHE A 27 9.44 4.72 -12.54
C PHE A 27 9.10 3.89 -11.30
N GLY A 28 9.95 3.88 -10.27
CA GLY A 28 9.72 3.21 -8.99
C GLY A 28 8.51 3.77 -8.25
N PHE A 29 8.36 5.10 -8.26
CA PHE A 29 7.15 5.76 -7.74
C PHE A 29 5.90 5.29 -8.49
N ILE A 30 5.90 5.32 -9.83
CA ILE A 30 4.74 4.88 -10.63
C ILE A 30 4.44 3.39 -10.34
N ALA A 31 5.46 2.54 -10.32
CA ALA A 31 5.31 1.12 -10.05
C ALA A 31 4.76 0.85 -8.64
N SER A 32 5.16 1.64 -7.64
CA SER A 32 4.63 1.53 -6.26
C SER A 32 3.12 1.81 -6.20
N LEU A 33 2.62 2.78 -6.98
CA LEU A 33 1.19 3.07 -7.07
C LEU A 33 0.43 1.94 -7.78
N VAL A 34 0.99 1.42 -8.87
CA VAL A 34 0.41 0.30 -9.62
C VAL A 34 0.30 -0.94 -8.74
N ILE A 35 1.36 -1.29 -8.00
CA ILE A 35 1.34 -2.43 -7.06
C ILE A 35 0.32 -2.21 -5.95
N THR A 36 0.23 -0.99 -5.40
CA THR A 36 -0.76 -0.66 -4.37
C THR A 36 -2.18 -0.86 -4.90
N PHE A 37 -2.48 -0.34 -6.09
CA PHE A 37 -3.80 -0.50 -6.71
C PHE A 37 -4.14 -1.96 -7.00
N LEU A 38 -3.22 -2.68 -7.66
CA LEU A 38 -3.42 -4.08 -8.05
C LEU A 38 -3.50 -4.99 -6.81
N GLY A 39 -2.62 -4.79 -5.83
CA GLY A 39 -2.62 -5.57 -4.59
C GLY A 39 -3.93 -5.42 -3.82
N MET A 40 -4.43 -4.18 -3.67
CA MET A 40 -5.73 -3.94 -3.03
C MET A 40 -6.90 -4.51 -3.84
N ARG A 41 -6.82 -4.49 -5.18
CA ARG A 41 -7.81 -5.13 -6.06
C ARG A 41 -7.83 -6.65 -5.90
N ILE A 42 -6.67 -7.29 -5.77
CA ILE A 42 -6.55 -8.74 -5.53
C ILE A 42 -7.15 -9.11 -4.16
N ILE A 43 -6.91 -8.30 -3.13
CA ILE A 43 -7.52 -8.51 -1.80
C ILE A 43 -9.04 -8.45 -1.90
N ASN A 44 -9.58 -7.44 -2.60
CA ASN A 44 -11.03 -7.33 -2.80
C ASN A 44 -11.61 -8.55 -3.54
N GLN A 45 -10.95 -9.03 -4.59
CA GLN A 45 -11.36 -10.23 -5.33
C GLN A 45 -11.26 -11.52 -4.51
N THR A 46 -10.27 -11.61 -3.61
CA THR A 46 -10.04 -12.83 -2.81
C THR A 46 -11.04 -12.97 -1.67
N PHE A 47 -11.38 -11.85 -1.01
CA PHE A 47 -12.20 -11.87 0.20
C PHE A 47 -13.64 -11.40 0.00
N PHE A 48 -13.96 -10.73 -1.10
CA PHE A 48 -15.28 -10.17 -1.49
C PHE A 48 -15.91 -9.13 -0.54
N TYR A 49 -15.49 -9.07 0.74
CA TYR A 49 -16.00 -8.13 1.73
C TYR A 49 -15.04 -6.97 1.97
N VAL A 50 -15.59 -5.74 2.01
CA VAL A 50 -14.85 -4.50 2.25
C VAL A 50 -14.10 -4.51 3.59
N ARG A 51 -14.63 -5.17 4.62
CA ARG A 51 -13.97 -5.26 5.94
C ARG A 51 -12.54 -5.80 5.87
N TYR A 52 -12.27 -6.76 5.00
CA TYR A 52 -10.93 -7.34 4.85
C TYR A 52 -10.00 -6.42 4.07
N GLN A 53 -10.54 -5.66 3.12
CA GLN A 53 -9.81 -4.61 2.44
C GLN A 53 -9.44 -3.46 3.39
N LEU A 54 -10.30 -3.12 4.36
CA LEU A 54 -10.00 -2.14 5.41
C LEU A 54 -8.88 -2.62 6.34
N PHE A 55 -8.87 -3.89 6.76
CA PHE A 55 -7.75 -4.42 7.55
C PHE A 55 -6.43 -4.39 6.78
N ALA A 56 -6.45 -4.75 5.50
CA ALA A 56 -5.26 -4.67 4.66
C ALA A 56 -4.79 -3.22 4.46
N ALA A 57 -5.72 -2.29 4.24
CA ALA A 57 -5.44 -0.87 4.09
C ALA A 57 -4.86 -0.26 5.37
N ALA A 58 -5.41 -0.59 6.53
CA ALA A 58 -4.87 -0.15 7.83
C ALA A 58 -3.43 -0.68 8.03
N THR A 59 -3.18 -1.93 7.66
CA THR A 59 -1.84 -2.52 7.77
C THR A 59 -0.86 -1.88 6.79
N TYR A 60 -1.27 -1.63 5.55
CA TYR A 60 -0.49 -0.90 4.55
C TYR A 60 -0.07 0.48 5.08
N LEU A 61 -1.02 1.24 5.67
CA LEU A 61 -0.73 2.54 6.27
C LEU A 61 0.22 2.44 7.45
N ALA A 62 0.04 1.45 8.33
CA ALA A 62 0.95 1.25 9.47
C ALA A 62 2.39 1.02 9.01
N VAL A 63 2.60 0.23 7.94
CA VAL A 63 3.93 0.00 7.36
C VAL A 63 4.53 1.30 6.81
N ILE A 64 3.75 2.07 6.06
CA ILE A 64 4.22 3.34 5.48
C ILE A 64 4.57 4.37 6.57
N ILE A 65 3.71 4.52 7.58
CA ILE A 65 3.97 5.41 8.72
C ILE A 65 5.24 4.97 9.44
N LYS A 66 5.44 3.66 9.61
CA LYS A 66 6.68 3.14 10.22
C LYS A 66 7.91 3.43 9.36
N ALA A 67 7.79 3.31 8.04
CA ALA A 67 8.87 3.60 7.10
C ALA A 67 9.19 5.09 6.93
N GLY A 68 8.25 5.98 7.26
CA GLY A 68 8.47 7.42 7.33
C GLY A 68 9.13 7.90 8.62
N ASN A 69 9.33 7.02 9.60
CA ASN A 69 10.06 7.33 10.84
C ASN A 69 11.50 6.80 10.76
N LEU A 70 12.39 7.38 11.57
CA LEU A 70 13.78 6.94 11.70
C LEU A 70 13.84 5.45 12.06
N GLY A 71 14.53 4.68 11.22
CA GLY A 71 14.82 3.27 11.46
C GLY A 71 15.96 3.06 12.44
N THR A 72 16.26 1.78 12.73
CA THR A 72 17.38 1.39 13.60
C THR A 72 18.76 1.78 13.03
N GLY A 73 18.84 2.03 11.71
CA GLY A 73 20.04 2.53 11.04
C GLY A 73 20.01 4.04 10.75
N ASP A 74 19.14 4.81 11.40
CA ASP A 74 18.89 6.23 11.11
C ASP A 74 18.43 6.52 9.67
N GLU A 75 17.98 5.48 8.97
CA GLU A 75 17.48 5.57 7.60
C GLU A 75 16.03 6.07 7.60
N LEU A 76 15.77 7.05 6.72
CA LEU A 76 14.43 7.49 6.35
C LEU A 76 14.09 6.89 4.99
N LEU A 77 13.32 5.80 5.00
CA LEU A 77 12.96 5.07 3.78
C LEU A 77 12.03 5.89 2.88
N ILE A 78 11.12 6.62 3.50
CA ILE A 78 10.34 7.66 2.82
C ILE A 78 11.04 8.98 3.12
N TYR A 79 11.98 9.33 2.25
CA TYR A 79 12.73 10.58 2.32
C TYR A 79 11.76 11.77 2.36
N SER A 80 12.11 12.81 3.12
CA SER A 80 11.43 14.11 3.10
C SER A 80 11.75 14.89 1.80
N ASN A 81 11.59 14.23 0.65
CA ASN A 81 11.78 14.76 -0.68
C ASN A 81 10.45 14.76 -1.44
N THR A 82 10.44 15.36 -2.65
CA THR A 82 9.23 15.48 -3.46
C THR A 82 8.57 14.12 -3.75
N TYR A 83 9.34 13.09 -4.08
CA TYR A 83 8.80 11.77 -4.43
C TYR A 83 8.25 11.00 -3.22
N GLY A 84 8.86 11.14 -2.04
CA GLY A 84 8.34 10.58 -0.79
C GLY A 84 7.00 11.22 -0.40
N ASN A 85 6.90 12.54 -0.50
CA ASN A 85 5.64 13.26 -0.25
C ASN A 85 4.55 12.89 -1.26
N LEU A 86 4.92 12.79 -2.55
CA LEU A 86 4.00 12.32 -3.59
C LEU A 86 3.57 10.87 -3.34
N PHE A 87 4.47 10.00 -2.89
CA PHE A 87 4.14 8.61 -2.56
C PHE A 87 3.11 8.53 -1.42
N LEU A 88 3.26 9.33 -0.37
CA LEU A 88 2.28 9.38 0.72
C LEU A 88 0.89 9.80 0.21
N ILE A 89 0.81 10.92 -0.53
CA ILE A 89 -0.46 11.47 -1.01
C ILE A 89 -1.09 10.58 -2.08
N ALA A 90 -0.33 10.22 -3.12
CA ALA A 90 -0.83 9.44 -4.25
C ALA A 90 -1.09 7.98 -3.85
N GLY A 91 -0.27 7.40 -2.98
CA GLY A 91 -0.47 6.06 -2.44
C GLY A 91 -1.73 5.98 -1.58
N PHE A 92 -1.95 6.98 -0.71
CA PHE A 92 -3.19 7.08 0.06
C PHE A 92 -4.42 7.28 -0.83
N THR A 93 -4.33 8.16 -1.83
CA THR A 93 -5.41 8.39 -2.79
C THR A 93 -5.74 7.11 -3.57
N THR A 94 -4.73 6.39 -4.02
CA THR A 94 -4.86 5.10 -4.73
C THR A 94 -5.55 4.04 -3.86
N LEU A 95 -5.19 4.00 -2.57
CA LEU A 95 -5.81 3.13 -1.59
C LEU A 95 -7.31 3.46 -1.41
N ILE A 96 -7.67 4.74 -1.29
CA ILE A 96 -9.08 5.17 -1.22
C ILE A 96 -9.83 4.77 -2.49
N ILE A 97 -9.27 5.04 -3.67
CA ILE A 97 -9.90 4.68 -4.95
C ILE A 97 -10.15 3.18 -5.02
N SER A 98 -9.21 2.36 -4.56
CA SER A 98 -9.35 0.90 -4.56
C SER A 98 -10.49 0.43 -3.64
N ILE A 99 -10.72 1.10 -2.51
CA ILE A 99 -11.81 0.78 -1.57
C ILE A 99 -13.16 1.24 -2.12
N VAL A 100 -13.23 2.45 -2.69
CA VAL A 100 -14.47 3.07 -3.20
C VAL A 100 -14.96 2.44 -4.51
N LYS A 101 -14.04 1.94 -5.36
CA LYS A 101 -14.37 1.23 -6.59
C LYS A 101 -14.14 -0.28 -6.44
N PRO A 102 -14.90 -0.99 -5.59
CA PRO A 102 -14.73 -2.42 -5.44
C PRO A 102 -15.29 -3.10 -6.70
N ASN A 103 -14.41 -3.70 -7.50
CA ASN A 103 -14.82 -4.62 -8.56
C ASN A 103 -15.33 -5.92 -7.93
N ARG A 104 -16.60 -5.90 -7.48
CA ARG A 104 -17.32 -7.07 -6.97
C ARG A 104 -17.94 -7.81 -8.15
N SER A 105 -17.10 -8.49 -8.92
CA SER A 105 -17.60 -9.45 -9.90
C SER A 105 -18.16 -10.63 -9.10
N LYS A 106 -19.50 -10.67 -8.96
CA LYS A 106 -20.22 -11.86 -8.55
C LYS A 106 -20.24 -12.77 -9.78
N ASN A 107 -19.32 -13.74 -9.82
CA ASN A 107 -19.53 -14.95 -10.59
C ASN A 107 -20.11 -16.00 -9.65
#